data_AF-A0A939G3V4-F1
#
_entry.id   AF-A0A939G3V4-F1
#
_cell.length_a   1.000
_cell.length_b   1.000
_cell.length_c   1.000
_cell.angle_alpha   90.00
_cell.angle_beta   90.00
_cell.angle_gamma   90.00
#
_symmetry.space_group_name_H-M   'P 1'
#
loop_
_entity.id
_entity.type
_entity.pdbx_description
1 polymer ?
#
loop_
_entity_poly.entity_id
_entity_poly.type
_entity_poly.pdbx_seq_one_letter_code
_entity_poly.pdbx_strand_id
1 'polypeptide(L)'
;MKTLTIDLKSFCLGILALGALLVLVNFKPAGQPAPPTDEVRRYQVVTGERGVTILDTKTGRFIVDPYGFSNPRWTKGDFEEIHARPSK
;
A
#
# COMPACT_ATOMS: atom_id res chain seq x y z
N MET A 1 9.13 37.49 47.20
CA MET A 1 9.24 36.54 46.07
C MET A 1 9.50 35.16 46.65
N LYS A 2 8.76 34.12 46.24
CA LYS A 2 9.03 32.73 46.65
C LYS A 2 9.98 32.10 45.63
N THR A 3 11.14 31.66 46.08
CA THR A 3 12.14 30.99 45.26
C THR A 3 11.75 29.52 45.11
N LEU A 4 11.61 29.04 43.89
CA LEU A 4 11.41 27.62 43.60
C LEU A 4 12.79 26.97 43.48
N THR A 5 13.13 26.10 44.42
CA THR A 5 14.36 25.31 44.39
C THR A 5 14.00 23.90 43.96
N ILE A 6 14.55 23.45 42.84
CA ILE A 6 14.37 22.09 42.33
C ILE A 6 15.57 21.27 42.80
N ASP A 7 15.31 20.20 43.54
CA ASP A 7 16.35 19.23 43.91
C ASP A 7 16.81 18.42 42.69
N LEU A 8 18.08 18.03 42.68
CA LEU A 8 18.70 17.30 41.56
C LEU A 8 17.95 15.99 41.26
N LYS A 9 17.43 15.31 42.29
CA LYS A 9 16.64 14.08 42.10
C LYS A 9 15.36 14.33 41.32
N SER A 10 14.65 15.42 41.64
CA SER A 10 13.44 15.83 40.94
C SER A 10 13.73 16.24 39.50
N PHE A 11 14.87 16.88 39.25
CA PHE A 11 15.33 17.21 37.90
C PHE A 11 15.61 15.94 37.08
N CYS A 12 16.34 14.97 37.62
CA CYS A 12 16.63 13.70 36.96
C CYS A 12 15.35 12.89 36.68
N LEU A 13 14.40 12.87 37.62
CA LEU A 13 13.09 12.24 37.42
C LEU A 13 12.31 12.92 36.29
N GLY A 14 12.36 14.25 36.19
CA GLY A 14 11.75 15.00 35.09
C GLY A 14 12.32 14.62 33.72
N ILE A 15 13.65 14.49 33.60
CA ILE A 15 14.31 14.06 32.37
C ILE A 15 13.91 12.63 31.99
N LEU A 16 13.91 11.71 32.95
CA LEU A 16 13.51 10.32 32.71
C LEU A 16 12.06 10.21 32.25
N ALA A 17 11.15 10.96 32.89
CA ALA A 17 9.75 10.99 32.50
C ALA A 17 9.55 11.54 31.08
N LEU A 18 10.27 12.63 30.73
CA LEU A 18 10.22 13.21 29.40
C LEU A 18 10.77 12.24 28.34
N GLY A 19 11.88 11.56 28.63
CA GLY A 19 12.47 10.54 27.76
C GLY A 19 11.52 9.37 27.51
N ALA A 20 10.89 8.85 28.57
CA ALA A 20 9.91 7.77 28.45
C ALA A 20 8.69 8.18 27.61
N LEU A 21 8.18 9.41 27.80
CA LEU A 21 7.08 9.94 27.00
C LEU A 21 7.46 10.05 25.51
N LEU A 22 8.66 10.54 25.21
CA LEU A 22 9.15 10.62 23.84
C LEU A 22 9.28 9.24 23.18
N VAL A 23 9.73 8.22 23.92
CA VAL A 23 9.78 6.84 23.42
C VAL A 23 8.38 6.33 23.10
N LEU A 24 7.39 6.56 23.97
CA LEU A 24 6.01 6.11 23.76
C LEU A 24 5.34 6.81 22.58
N VAL A 25 5.54 8.13 22.43
CA VAL A 25 4.95 8.91 21.33
C VAL A 25 5.62 8.60 19.98
N ASN A 26 6.92 8.29 19.98
CA ASN A 26 7.64 7.90 18.76
C ASN A 26 7.62 6.39 18.51
N PHE A 27 6.90 5.62 19.34
CA PHE A 27 6.73 4.19 19.12
C PHE A 27 5.82 3.99 17.92
N LYS A 28 6.41 3.92 16.72
CA LYS A 28 5.75 3.27 15.59
C LYS A 28 5.77 1.78 15.90
N PRO A 29 4.61 1.10 16.05
CA PRO A 29 4.59 -0.35 16.01
C PRO A 29 5.36 -0.74 14.75
N ALA A 30 6.30 -1.70 14.85
CA ALA A 30 6.93 -2.26 13.67
C ALA A 30 5.80 -2.62 12.72
N GLY A 31 5.68 -1.83 11.65
CA GLY A 31 4.58 -1.94 10.71
C GLY A 31 4.50 -3.38 10.30
N GLN A 32 3.29 -3.92 10.37
CA GLN A 32 2.94 -5.18 9.74
C GLN A 32 3.77 -5.32 8.47
N PRO A 33 4.60 -6.38 8.34
CA PRO A 33 5.47 -6.51 7.18
C PRO A 33 4.59 -6.23 5.96
N ALA A 34 5.00 -5.28 5.11
CA ALA A 34 4.31 -5.05 3.86
C ALA A 34 4.07 -6.44 3.27
N PRO A 35 2.82 -6.80 2.94
CA PRO A 35 2.55 -8.13 2.42
C PRO A 35 3.55 -8.36 1.30
N PRO A 36 4.26 -9.51 1.29
CA PRO A 36 5.32 -9.74 0.35
C PRO A 36 4.80 -9.33 -1.03
N THR A 37 5.59 -8.56 -1.77
CA THR A 37 5.27 -8.16 -3.14
C THR A 37 4.99 -9.35 -4.06
N ASP A 38 5.21 -10.57 -3.58
CA ASP A 38 4.93 -11.86 -4.19
C ASP A 38 3.57 -12.49 -3.83
N GLU A 39 2.72 -11.86 -3.00
CA GLU A 39 1.32 -12.26 -2.97
C GLU A 39 0.70 -11.89 -4.32
N VAL A 40 0.63 -12.87 -5.22
CA VAL A 40 -0.07 -12.77 -6.51
C VAL A 40 -1.52 -12.36 -6.22
N ARG A 41 -1.75 -11.05 -6.27
CA ARG A 41 -3.08 -10.48 -6.06
C ARG A 41 -3.99 -11.10 -7.11
N ARG A 42 -5.17 -11.56 -6.68
CA ARG A 42 -6.16 -12.18 -7.56
C ARG A 42 -6.45 -11.30 -8.77
N TYR A 43 -6.52 -9.99 -8.57
CA TYR A 43 -6.65 -9.03 -9.65
C TYR A 43 -5.42 -8.15 -9.72
N GLN A 44 -4.84 -8.04 -10.92
CA GLN A 44 -3.74 -7.12 -11.22
C GLN A 44 -4.22 -6.08 -12.23
N VAL A 45 -3.84 -4.82 -12.01
CA VAL A 45 -4.16 -3.71 -12.91
C VAL A 45 -2.89 -3.29 -13.62
N VAL A 46 -2.95 -3.24 -14.95
CA VAL A 46 -1.88 -2.77 -15.82
C VAL A 46 -2.40 -1.56 -16.58
N THR A 47 -1.73 -0.43 -16.42
CA THR A 47 -2.05 0.83 -17.10
C THR A 47 -0.95 1.16 -18.09
N GLY A 48 -1.32 1.55 -19.31
CA GLY A 48 -0.39 2.07 -20.32
C GLY A 48 -0.99 3.23 -21.10
N GLU A 49 -0.22 3.78 -22.04
CA GLU A 49 -0.66 4.91 -22.89
C GLU A 49 -1.92 4.60 -23.70
N ARG A 50 -2.16 3.32 -23.99
CA ARG A 50 -3.29 2.82 -24.78
C ARG A 50 -4.44 2.26 -23.92
N GLY A 51 -4.49 2.61 -22.63
CA GLY A 51 -5.61 2.27 -21.76
C GLY A 51 -5.27 1.39 -20.56
N VAL A 52 -6.30 0.77 -19.99
CA VAL A 52 -6.24 0.04 -18.71
C VAL A 52 -6.67 -1.41 -18.91
N THR A 53 -5.92 -2.35 -18.36
CA THR A 53 -6.26 -3.77 -18.31
C THR A 53 -6.33 -4.25 -16.87
N ILE A 54 -7.37 -5.02 -16.52
CA ILE A 54 -7.49 -5.70 -15.24
C ILE A 54 -7.51 -7.20 -15.50
N LEU A 55 -6.55 -7.93 -14.94
CA LEU A 55 -6.32 -9.36 -15.13
C LEU A 55 -6.67 -10.15 -13.86
N ASP A 56 -7.50 -11.20 -13.98
CA ASP A 56 -7.66 -12.24 -12.98
C ASP A 56 -6.53 -13.26 -13.11
N THR A 57 -5.55 -13.19 -12.22
CA THR A 57 -4.35 -14.01 -12.23
C THR A 57 -4.61 -15.49 -11.97
N LYS A 58 -5.80 -15.85 -11.45
CA LYS A 58 -6.18 -17.26 -11.25
C LYS A 58 -6.78 -17.90 -12.49
N THR A 59 -7.47 -17.12 -13.32
CA THR A 59 -8.26 -17.65 -14.44
C THR A 59 -7.76 -17.23 -15.82
N GLY A 60 -6.87 -16.23 -15.90
CA GLY A 60 -6.43 -15.66 -17.19
C GLY A 60 -7.47 -14.76 -17.85
N ARG A 61 -8.64 -14.58 -17.22
CA ARG A 61 -9.68 -13.65 -17.70
C ARG A 61 -9.27 -12.22 -17.44
N PHE A 62 -9.60 -11.33 -18.36
CA PHE A 62 -9.30 -9.92 -18.20
C PHE A 62 -10.41 -9.03 -18.73
N ILE A 63 -10.38 -7.77 -18.29
CA ILE A 63 -11.14 -6.68 -18.89
C ILE A 63 -10.18 -5.59 -19.36
N VAL A 64 -10.44 -5.03 -20.52
CA VAL A 64 -9.64 -3.95 -21.11
C VAL A 64 -10.52 -2.76 -21.44
N ASP A 65 -10.03 -1.56 -21.13
CA ASP A 65 -10.57 -0.30 -21.62
C ASP A 65 -9.49 0.39 -22.47
N PRO A 66 -9.57 0.30 -23.81
CA PRO A 66 -8.49 0.70 -24.71
C PRO A 66 -8.34 2.23 -24.88
N TYR A 67 -9.16 3.05 -24.23
CA TYR A 67 -9.10 4.50 -24.44
C TYR A 67 -9.13 5.38 -23.19
N GLY A 68 -9.22 4.85 -21.96
CA GLY A 68 -8.91 5.61 -20.74
C GLY A 68 -9.55 7.01 -20.61
N PHE A 69 -10.69 7.25 -21.25
CA PHE A 69 -11.37 8.55 -21.29
C PHE A 69 -12.83 8.38 -20.85
N SER A 70 -13.44 9.52 -20.51
CA SER A 70 -14.74 9.81 -19.85
C SER A 70 -15.91 8.81 -19.94
N ASN A 71 -15.93 7.88 -20.89
CA ASN A 71 -16.87 6.77 -20.97
C ASN A 71 -16.11 5.45 -21.18
N PRO A 72 -15.76 4.72 -20.10
CA PRO A 72 -14.96 3.50 -20.20
C PRO A 72 -15.72 2.42 -20.97
N ARG A 73 -15.07 1.83 -21.97
CA ARG A 73 -15.61 0.72 -22.78
C ARG A 73 -14.92 -0.57 -22.42
N TRP A 74 -15.34 -1.15 -21.30
CA TRP A 74 -14.81 -2.42 -20.82
C TRP A 74 -15.17 -3.57 -21.76
N THR A 75 -14.15 -4.18 -22.36
CA THR A 75 -14.27 -5.39 -23.15
C THR A 75 -13.72 -6.56 -22.35
N LYS A 76 -14.48 -7.66 -22.24
CA LYS A 76 -14.03 -8.89 -21.57
C LYS A 76 -13.25 -9.77 -22.54
N GLY A 77 -12.22 -10.44 -22.03
CA GLY A 77 -11.43 -11.41 -22.76
C GLY A 77 -10.94 -12.54 -21.86
N ASP A 78 -10.46 -13.60 -22.50
CA ASP A 78 -9.82 -14.75 -21.88
C ASP A 78 -8.49 -14.99 -22.58
N PHE A 79 -7.40 -15.10 -21.82
CA PHE A 79 -6.06 -15.24 -22.38
C PHE A 79 -5.92 -16.53 -23.20
N GLU A 80 -6.48 -17.64 -22.73
CA GLU A 80 -6.37 -18.94 -23.40
C GLU A 80 -7.13 -18.94 -24.72
N GLU A 81 -8.29 -18.29 -24.78
CA GLU A 81 -9.07 -18.18 -26.02
C GLU A 81 -8.33 -17.37 -27.10
N ILE A 82 -7.67 -16.27 -26.70
CA ILE A 82 -6.99 -15.38 -27.62
C ILE A 82 -5.69 -16.01 -28.13
N HIS A 83 -4.94 -16.68 -27.27
CA HIS A 83 -3.67 -17.32 -27.63
C HIS A 83 -3.87 -18.63 -28.42
N ALA A 84 -4.97 -19.36 -28.19
CA ALA A 84 -5.28 -20.59 -28.93
C ALA A 84 -5.80 -20.34 -30.36
N ARG A 85 -6.19 -19.10 -30.72
CA ARG A 85 -6.56 -18.79 -32.10
C ARG A 85 -5.28 -18.69 -32.96
N PRO A 86 -5.13 -19.53 -34.00
CA PRO A 86 -4.05 -19.33 -34.96
C PRO A 86 -4.22 -17.95 -35.60
N SER A 87 -3.14 -17.17 -35.70
CA SER A 87 -3.17 -15.89 -36.39
C SER A 87 -3.57 -16.13 -37.84
N LYS A 88 -4.66 -15.50 -38.28
CA LYS A 88 -5.06 -15.47 -39.69
C LYS A 88 -4.14 -14.56 -40.50
#